data_AF-A0A095SX93-F1
#
_entry.id   AF-A0A095SX93-F1
#
_cell.length_a   1.000
_cell.length_b   1.000
_cell.length_c   1.000
_cell.angle_alpha   90.00
_cell.angle_beta   90.00
_cell.angle_gamma   90.00
#
_symmetry.space_group_name_H-M   'P 1'
#
loop_
_entity.id
_entity.type
_entity.pdbx_description
1 polymer ?
#
loop_
_entity_poly.entity_id
_entity_poly.type
_entity_poly.pdbx_seq_one_letter_code
_entity_poly.pdbx_strand_id
1 'polypeptide(L)'
;MSFRSFLKKILISNLKEQPLEHKEGVICHQWNNAKRIWNNIENGKSNSIGIERFLKLILIISQFFFPGIYVRAFFGRKGKLHKHLGVELQVVLKLIIAIIILIFGFYNSTTTILGFKIINFWSMWMILETLFYTGNLVFSEEVFSKPHSNKRNLILIIIDYITLNYDFAILYLANKAIQQSVDGKLEIITKAYDAIYFSFISSLTIGYGDIVPTHEGRGLATFQSFSMLIFGVLFLNFYLSRANNK
;
A
#
# COMPACT_ATOMS: atom_id res chain seq x y z
N MET A 1 -14.41 5.35 -32.59
CA MET A 1 -13.46 5.95 -31.62
C MET A 1 -12.71 4.82 -30.94
N SER A 2 -11.41 4.63 -31.21
CA SER A 2 -10.65 3.46 -30.71
C SER A 2 -10.52 3.50 -29.17
N PHE A 3 -10.64 2.36 -28.48
CA PHE A 3 -10.45 2.23 -27.03
C PHE A 3 -9.11 2.81 -26.56
N ARG A 4 -8.05 2.66 -27.37
CA ARG A 4 -6.75 3.30 -27.14
C ARG A 4 -6.83 4.83 -27.15
N SER A 5 -7.60 5.42 -28.06
CA SER A 5 -7.77 6.88 -28.16
C SER A 5 -8.58 7.43 -26.98
N PHE A 6 -9.55 6.66 -26.47
CA PHE A 6 -10.36 7.01 -25.31
C PHE A 6 -9.53 6.95 -24.01
N LEU A 7 -8.80 5.85 -23.79
CA LEU A 7 -7.87 5.70 -22.67
C LEU A 7 -6.79 6.79 -22.67
N LYS A 8 -6.21 7.09 -23.84
CA LYS A 8 -5.21 8.17 -23.97
C LYS A 8 -5.80 9.53 -23.57
N LYS A 9 -7.05 9.81 -23.94
CA LYS A 9 -7.73 11.08 -23.64
C LYS A 9 -8.10 11.19 -22.16
N ILE A 10 -8.48 10.10 -21.50
CA ILE A 10 -8.78 10.05 -20.06
C ILE A 10 -7.51 10.13 -19.20
N LEU A 11 -6.46 9.39 -19.55
CA LEU A 11 -5.25 9.27 -18.73
C LEU A 11 -4.30 10.46 -18.85
N ILE A 12 -4.11 11.00 -20.06
CA ILE A 12 -3.04 11.96 -20.33
C ILE A 12 -3.54 13.40 -20.35
N SER A 13 -4.82 13.65 -20.68
CA SER A 13 -5.33 14.99 -20.99
C SER A 13 -4.45 15.71 -22.04
N ASN A 14 -4.82 16.90 -22.50
CA ASN A 14 -4.00 17.70 -23.44
C ASN A 14 -2.81 18.38 -22.74
N LEU A 15 -2.19 17.75 -21.73
CA LEU A 15 -1.07 18.33 -20.99
C LEU A 15 0.23 18.10 -21.78
N LYS A 16 0.95 19.19 -22.08
CA LYS A 16 2.30 19.13 -22.65
C LYS A 16 3.22 18.43 -21.64
N GLU A 17 3.93 17.40 -22.09
CA GLU A 17 4.93 16.70 -21.28
C GLU A 17 6.02 17.67 -20.84
N GLN A 18 6.17 17.84 -19.53
CA GLN A 18 7.37 18.46 -18.98
C GLN A 18 8.48 17.42 -18.92
N PRO A 19 9.68 17.70 -19.46
CA PRO A 19 10.82 16.81 -19.32
C PRO A 19 11.14 16.63 -17.83
N LEU A 20 11.64 15.45 -17.45
CA LEU A 20 12.10 15.22 -16.09
C LEU A 20 13.24 16.20 -15.77
N GLU A 21 13.14 16.91 -14.65
CA GLU A 21 14.18 17.85 -14.18
C GLU A 21 15.54 17.15 -13.95
N HIS A 22 15.56 15.83 -13.75
CA HIS A 22 16.77 15.07 -13.46
C HIS A 22 17.01 14.01 -14.54
N LYS A 23 18.17 14.07 -15.20
CA LYS A 23 18.65 13.05 -16.15
C LYS A 23 19.10 11.75 -15.46
N GLU A 24 19.27 11.77 -14.14
CA GLU A 24 19.70 10.62 -13.35
C GLU A 24 18.56 9.60 -13.16
N GLY A 25 18.90 8.31 -13.13
CA GLY A 25 17.93 7.24 -12.90
C GLY A 25 17.26 7.36 -11.53
N VAL A 26 15.97 6.98 -11.44
CA VAL A 26 15.15 7.06 -10.21
C VAL A 26 15.82 6.38 -9.01
N ILE A 27 16.51 5.27 -9.23
CA ILE A 27 17.23 4.52 -8.19
C ILE A 27 18.45 5.31 -7.68
N CYS A 28 19.21 5.92 -8.58
CA CYS A 28 20.38 6.74 -8.22
C CYS A 28 19.94 7.98 -7.42
N HIS A 29 18.85 8.62 -7.83
CA HIS A 29 18.26 9.74 -7.10
C HIS A 29 17.81 9.32 -5.68
N GLN A 30 17.20 8.15 -5.52
CA GLN A 30 16.80 7.64 -4.20
C GLN A 30 18.01 7.34 -3.31
N TRP A 31 19.07 6.77 -3.89
CA TRP A 31 20.32 6.53 -3.17
C TRP A 31 21.01 7.84 -2.76
N ASN A 32 21.01 8.83 -3.65
CA ASN A 32 21.52 10.17 -3.35
C ASN A 32 20.71 10.83 -2.23
N ASN A 33 19.39 10.66 -2.19
CA ASN A 33 18.55 11.13 -1.07
C ASN A 33 18.91 10.45 0.25
N ALA A 34 19.09 9.13 0.26
CA ALA A 34 19.54 8.39 1.45
C ALA A 34 20.91 8.91 1.94
N LYS A 35 21.85 9.11 1.01
CA LYS A 35 23.19 9.65 1.30
C LYS A 35 23.13 11.10 1.82
N ARG A 36 22.22 11.93 1.32
CA ARG A 36 22.02 13.30 1.80
C ARG A 36 21.53 13.35 3.25
N ILE A 37 20.57 12.49 3.61
CA ILE A 37 20.07 12.36 4.98
C ILE A 37 21.16 11.76 5.91
N TRP A 38 21.96 10.82 5.40
CA TRP A 38 23.10 10.27 6.15
C TRP A 38 24.24 11.28 6.38
N ASN A 39 24.47 12.20 5.45
CA ASN A 39 25.53 13.19 5.56
C ASN A 39 25.07 14.53 6.18
N ASN A 40 23.82 14.65 6.64
CA ASN A 40 23.22 15.90 7.12
C ASN A 40 23.35 17.06 6.13
N ILE A 41 23.34 16.76 4.83
CA ILE A 41 23.33 17.78 3.76
C ILE A 41 21.86 18.05 3.42
N GLU A 42 21.09 18.47 4.43
CA GLU A 42 19.70 18.89 4.26
C GLU A 42 19.67 20.39 3.89
N ASN A 43 18.89 20.72 2.86
CA ASN A 43 18.67 22.08 2.38
C ASN A 43 17.88 22.89 3.44
N GLY A 44 18.54 23.37 4.50
CA GLY A 44 18.15 24.52 5.35
C GLY A 44 16.72 24.62 5.92
N LYS A 45 15.83 23.65 5.72
CA LYS A 45 14.39 23.76 6.06
C LYS A 45 13.90 22.76 7.10
N SER A 46 14.70 21.76 7.47
CA SER A 46 14.35 20.76 8.47
C SER A 46 15.64 20.16 9.02
N ASN A 47 15.92 20.36 10.32
CA ASN A 47 16.99 19.65 11.01
C ASN A 47 16.38 18.38 11.58
N SER A 48 16.31 17.30 10.79
CA SER A 48 15.80 16.03 11.27
C SER A 48 16.78 15.43 12.30
N ILE A 49 16.43 15.48 13.59
CA ILE A 49 17.30 15.06 14.72
C ILE A 49 16.74 13.78 15.36
N GLY A 50 17.65 12.86 15.74
CA GLY A 50 17.31 11.70 16.55
C GLY A 50 16.42 10.67 15.84
N ILE A 51 15.26 10.37 16.45
CA ILE A 51 14.33 9.32 16.01
C ILE A 51 13.77 9.59 14.61
N GLU A 52 13.48 10.86 14.28
CA GLU A 52 12.94 11.23 12.97
C GLU A 52 13.89 10.84 11.82
N ARG A 53 15.19 11.08 12.02
CA ARG A 53 16.24 10.74 11.05
C ARG A 53 16.35 9.23 10.85
N PHE A 54 16.32 8.48 11.95
CA PHE A 54 16.35 7.02 11.90
C PHE A 54 15.14 6.45 11.16
N LEU A 55 13.93 6.98 11.43
CA LEU A 55 12.71 6.61 10.72
C LEU A 55 12.79 6.94 9.22
N LYS A 56 13.22 8.16 8.85
CA LYS A 56 13.41 8.56 7.44
C LYS A 56 14.36 7.62 6.69
N LEU A 57 15.48 7.22 7.32
CA LEU A 57 16.43 6.27 6.73
C LEU A 57 15.82 4.89 6.52
N ILE A 58 15.15 4.33 7.53
CA ILE A 58 14.46 3.04 7.40
C ILE A 58 13.43 3.10 6.28
N LEU A 59 12.62 4.16 6.24
CA LEU A 59 11.59 4.36 5.24
C LEU A 59 12.16 4.41 3.82
N ILE A 60 13.26 5.14 3.58
CA ILE A 60 13.88 5.23 2.25
C ILE A 60 14.57 3.91 1.86
N ILE A 61 15.30 3.28 2.78
CA ILE A 61 16.00 2.02 2.52
C ILE A 61 14.99 0.90 2.23
N SER A 62 13.87 0.86 2.96
CA SER A 62 12.81 -0.14 2.73
C SER A 62 12.25 -0.06 1.30
N GLN A 63 12.26 1.11 0.65
CA GLN A 63 11.73 1.26 -0.71
C GLN A 63 12.47 0.43 -1.75
N PHE A 64 13.76 0.13 -1.54
CA PHE A 64 14.53 -0.68 -2.48
C PHE A 64 14.06 -2.14 -2.53
N PHE A 65 13.43 -2.62 -1.46
CA PHE A 65 12.85 -3.96 -1.44
C PHE A 65 11.52 -4.00 -2.20
N PHE A 66 10.80 -2.90 -2.29
CA PHE A 66 9.45 -2.90 -2.85
C PHE A 66 9.41 -2.74 -4.38
N PRO A 67 8.52 -3.48 -5.07
CA PRO A 67 8.38 -3.40 -6.53
C PRO A 67 8.05 -1.98 -7.01
N GLY A 68 7.46 -1.13 -6.17
CA GLY A 68 7.06 0.23 -6.56
C GLY A 68 8.19 1.18 -6.95
N ILE A 69 9.43 1.00 -6.47
CA ILE A 69 10.57 1.76 -7.01
C ILE A 69 10.86 1.36 -8.44
N TYR A 70 10.79 0.07 -8.75
CA TYR A 70 11.11 -0.46 -10.07
C TYR A 70 10.06 -0.05 -11.11
N VAL A 71 8.78 -0.06 -10.73
CA VAL A 71 7.71 0.50 -11.57
C VAL A 71 7.97 1.99 -11.84
N ARG A 72 8.30 2.77 -10.81
CA ARG A 72 8.67 4.19 -10.97
C ARG A 72 9.88 4.39 -11.86
N ALA A 73 10.90 3.53 -11.76
CA ALA A 73 12.10 3.60 -12.59
C ALA A 73 11.81 3.28 -14.05
N PHE A 74 10.95 2.29 -14.32
CA PHE A 74 10.57 1.89 -15.67
C PHE A 74 9.74 2.98 -16.38
N PHE A 75 8.67 3.46 -15.72
CA PHE A 75 7.81 4.51 -16.28
C PHE A 75 8.46 5.91 -16.23
N GLY A 76 9.39 6.12 -15.32
CA GLY A 76 10.18 7.34 -15.21
C GLY A 76 11.10 7.60 -16.39
N ARG A 77 11.43 6.61 -17.23
CA ARG A 77 12.22 6.84 -18.46
C ARG A 77 11.45 7.63 -19.53
N LYS A 78 10.12 7.70 -19.43
CA LYS A 78 9.22 8.30 -20.45
C LYS A 78 8.64 9.66 -20.03
N GLY A 79 9.11 10.26 -18.95
CA GLY A 79 8.64 11.58 -18.48
C GLY A 79 7.97 11.57 -17.10
N LYS A 80 7.74 12.76 -16.55
CA LYS A 80 7.15 12.97 -15.20
C LYS A 80 5.69 12.48 -15.14
N LEU A 81 4.92 12.71 -16.20
CA LEU A 81 3.52 12.27 -16.27
C LEU A 81 3.41 10.74 -16.28
N HIS A 82 4.24 10.07 -17.08
CA HIS A 82 4.32 8.62 -17.12
C HIS A 82 4.72 8.00 -15.78
N LYS A 83 5.65 8.63 -15.04
CA LYS A 83 6.01 8.23 -13.67
C LYS A 83 4.80 8.21 -12.74
N HIS A 84 3.96 9.25 -12.77
CA HIS A 84 2.76 9.31 -11.93
C HIS A 84 1.72 8.25 -12.34
N LEU A 85 1.45 8.10 -13.64
CA LEU A 85 0.54 7.06 -14.15
C LEU A 85 1.02 5.65 -13.81
N GLY A 86 2.33 5.40 -13.82
CA GLY A 86 2.89 4.09 -13.45
C GLY A 86 2.60 3.71 -12.00
N VAL A 87 2.65 4.69 -11.08
CA VAL A 87 2.30 4.48 -9.67
C VAL A 87 0.81 4.25 -9.49
N GLU A 88 -0.04 5.03 -10.17
CA GLU A 88 -1.49 4.85 -10.15
C GLU A 88 -1.87 3.44 -10.65
N LEU A 89 -1.27 3.01 -11.76
CA LEU A 89 -1.49 1.69 -12.33
C LEU A 89 -1.02 0.58 -11.40
N GLN A 90 0.10 0.77 -10.69
CA GLN A 90 0.58 -0.20 -9.71
C GLN A 90 -0.46 -0.43 -8.61
N VAL A 91 -0.93 0.63 -7.96
CA VAL A 91 -1.91 0.53 -6.86
C VAL A 91 -3.18 -0.20 -7.32
N VAL A 92 -3.70 0.15 -8.51
CA VAL A 92 -4.87 -0.52 -9.09
C VAL A 92 -4.59 -1.99 -9.41
N LEU A 93 -3.42 -2.33 -9.94
CA LEU A 93 -3.04 -3.72 -10.20
C LEU A 93 -2.98 -4.54 -8.91
N LYS A 94 -2.51 -3.98 -7.79
CA LYS A 94 -2.48 -4.69 -6.50
C LYS A 94 -3.89 -5.10 -6.07
N LEU A 95 -4.84 -4.17 -6.13
CA LEU A 95 -6.24 -4.45 -5.80
C LEU A 95 -6.81 -5.54 -6.70
N ILE A 96 -6.57 -5.48 -8.02
CA ILE A 96 -7.03 -6.50 -8.97
C ILE A 96 -6.44 -7.87 -8.62
N ILE A 97 -5.15 -7.94 -8.27
CA ILE A 97 -4.52 -9.21 -7.87
C ILE A 97 -5.16 -9.76 -6.60
N ALA A 98 -5.41 -8.93 -5.59
CA ALA A 98 -6.08 -9.35 -4.36
C ALA A 98 -7.49 -9.90 -4.64
N ILE A 99 -8.26 -9.23 -5.49
CA ILE A 99 -9.58 -9.70 -5.96
C ILE A 99 -9.48 -11.05 -6.66
N ILE A 100 -8.52 -11.21 -7.58
CA ILE A 100 -8.28 -12.46 -8.30
C ILE A 100 -7.99 -13.59 -7.30
N ILE A 101 -7.12 -13.38 -6.32
CA ILE A 101 -6.79 -14.39 -5.31
C ILE A 101 -8.02 -14.82 -4.52
N LEU A 102 -8.87 -13.87 -4.14
CA LEU A 102 -10.11 -14.14 -3.39
C LEU A 102 -11.15 -14.90 -4.20
N ILE A 103 -11.34 -14.54 -5.48
CA ILE A 103 -12.33 -15.20 -6.37
C ILE A 103 -11.89 -16.61 -6.75
N PHE A 104 -10.64 -16.78 -7.17
CA PHE A 104 -10.13 -18.09 -7.61
C PHE A 104 -9.84 -19.04 -6.46
N GLY A 105 -9.91 -18.58 -5.20
CA GLY A 105 -9.71 -19.45 -4.06
C GLY A 105 -8.27 -19.94 -3.92
N PHE A 106 -7.27 -19.21 -4.47
CA PHE A 106 -5.88 -19.66 -4.47
C PHE A 106 -5.33 -19.89 -3.05
N TYR A 107 -5.94 -19.28 -2.04
CA TYR A 107 -5.64 -19.48 -0.61
C TYR A 107 -5.94 -20.91 -0.11
N ASN A 108 -6.86 -21.65 -0.75
CA ASN A 108 -7.29 -23.00 -0.35
C ASN A 108 -6.54 -24.13 -1.08
N SER A 109 -5.61 -23.82 -2.00
CA SER A 109 -4.95 -24.82 -2.85
C SER A 109 -4.23 -25.88 -2.03
N THR A 110 -4.90 -27.02 -1.88
CA THR A 110 -4.50 -28.18 -1.07
C THR A 110 -3.40 -29.00 -1.76
N THR A 111 -3.08 -28.71 -3.03
CA THR A 111 -2.25 -29.58 -3.86
C THR A 111 -0.74 -29.39 -3.66
N THR A 112 -0.28 -28.32 -2.99
CA THR A 112 1.15 -28.16 -2.67
C THR A 112 1.37 -27.23 -1.47
N ILE A 113 1.95 -27.75 -0.38
CA ILE A 113 2.33 -26.99 0.84
C ILE A 113 3.14 -25.71 0.52
N LEU A 114 3.89 -25.74 -0.58
CA LEU A 114 4.66 -24.59 -1.08
C LEU A 114 3.77 -23.44 -1.57
N GLY A 115 2.69 -23.72 -2.29
CA GLY A 115 1.80 -22.68 -2.83
C GLY A 115 1.12 -21.88 -1.73
N PHE A 116 0.71 -22.57 -0.67
CA PHE A 116 0.16 -21.96 0.54
C PHE A 116 1.12 -20.96 1.18
N LYS A 117 2.37 -21.38 1.39
CA LYS A 117 3.42 -20.52 2.00
C LYS A 117 3.74 -19.31 1.13
N ILE A 118 3.75 -19.48 -0.20
CA ILE A 118 4.02 -18.39 -1.15
C ILE A 118 2.93 -17.31 -1.07
N ILE A 119 1.65 -17.68 -1.05
CA ILE A 119 0.55 -16.71 -0.99
C ILE A 119 0.57 -15.95 0.32
N ASN A 120 0.76 -16.64 1.44
CA ASN A 120 0.85 -16.01 2.76
C ASN A 120 2.02 -15.00 2.83
N PHE A 121 3.21 -15.43 2.37
CA PHE A 121 4.38 -14.54 2.28
C PHE A 121 4.13 -13.35 1.36
N TRP A 122 3.52 -13.58 0.20
CA TRP A 122 3.18 -12.54 -0.75
C TRP A 122 2.20 -11.53 -0.16
N SER A 123 1.10 -11.96 0.46
CA SER A 123 0.14 -11.05 1.09
C SER A 123 0.76 -10.25 2.23
N MET A 124 1.61 -10.86 3.06
CA MET A 124 2.34 -10.13 4.10
C MET A 124 3.28 -9.07 3.50
N TRP A 125 3.97 -9.41 2.41
CA TRP A 125 4.82 -8.49 1.67
C TRP A 125 4.03 -7.31 1.09
N MET A 126 2.83 -7.55 0.56
CA MET A 126 1.96 -6.52 -0.02
C MET A 126 1.42 -5.54 1.02
N ILE A 127 1.04 -6.04 2.21
CA ILE A 127 0.62 -5.20 3.34
C ILE A 127 1.78 -4.30 3.78
N LEU A 128 2.98 -4.86 3.96
CA LEU A 128 4.16 -4.09 4.31
C LEU A 128 4.47 -3.04 3.25
N GLU A 129 4.48 -3.40 1.96
CA GLU A 129 4.71 -2.42 0.89
C GLU A 129 3.73 -1.26 0.96
N THR A 130 2.44 -1.53 1.22
CA THR A 130 1.39 -0.49 1.27
C THR A 130 1.58 0.43 2.48
N LEU A 131 1.89 -0.12 3.66
CA LEU A 131 2.18 0.65 4.86
C LEU A 131 3.44 1.52 4.70
N PHE A 132 4.53 0.94 4.19
CA PHE A 132 5.78 1.67 3.96
C PHE A 132 5.66 2.70 2.84
N TYR A 133 4.91 2.42 1.77
CA TYR A 133 4.65 3.38 0.70
C TYR A 133 3.88 4.59 1.23
N THR A 134 2.81 4.35 2.00
CA THR A 134 2.03 5.42 2.64
C THR A 134 2.88 6.19 3.66
N GLY A 135 3.67 5.48 4.48
CA GLY A 135 4.58 6.09 5.45
C GLY A 135 5.63 6.99 4.81
N ASN A 136 6.21 6.53 3.70
CA ASN A 136 7.14 7.33 2.89
C ASN A 136 6.49 8.59 2.34
N LEU A 137 5.23 8.51 1.91
CA LEU A 137 4.53 9.68 1.39
C LEU A 137 4.39 10.76 2.48
N VAL A 138 4.11 10.39 3.73
CA VAL A 138 3.88 11.34 4.84
C VAL A 138 5.18 11.87 5.43
N PHE A 139 6.10 10.99 5.84
CA PHE A 139 7.33 11.39 6.53
C PHE A 139 8.37 12.01 5.58
N SER A 140 8.25 11.76 4.28
CA SER A 140 9.17 12.31 3.27
C SER A 140 8.48 13.27 2.29
N GLU A 141 7.38 13.94 2.69
CA GLU A 141 6.74 15.00 1.87
C GLU A 141 7.74 16.10 1.46
N GLU A 142 8.79 16.33 2.27
CA GLU A 142 9.85 17.32 2.00
C GLU A 142 10.84 16.88 0.91
N VAL A 143 11.02 15.56 0.73
CA VAL A 143 12.00 14.96 -0.21
C VAL A 143 11.36 14.63 -1.56
N PHE A 144 10.04 14.45 -1.61
CA PHE A 144 9.31 14.11 -2.84
C PHE A 144 8.48 15.28 -3.35
N SER A 145 8.70 15.62 -4.63
CA SER A 145 7.97 16.68 -5.34
C SER A 145 6.45 16.55 -5.17
N LYS A 146 5.79 17.66 -4.81
CA LYS A 146 4.32 17.82 -4.68
C LYS A 146 3.58 17.00 -5.74
N PRO A 147 2.62 16.13 -5.36
CA PRO A 147 1.84 15.39 -6.34
C PRO A 147 0.98 16.34 -7.16
N HIS A 148 0.79 16.00 -8.43
CA HIS A 148 0.21 16.88 -9.45
C HIS A 148 -1.25 17.29 -9.16
N SER A 149 -1.99 16.52 -8.36
CA SER A 149 -3.37 16.83 -7.94
C SER A 149 -3.73 16.17 -6.61
N ASN A 150 -4.31 16.96 -5.69
CA ASN A 150 -4.75 16.48 -4.37
C ASN A 150 -5.87 15.44 -4.45
N LYS A 151 -6.80 15.61 -5.40
CA LYS A 151 -7.95 14.70 -5.57
C LYS A 151 -7.53 13.30 -6.00
N ARG A 152 -6.51 13.21 -6.86
CA ARG A 152 -5.97 11.92 -7.32
C ARG A 152 -5.33 11.12 -6.18
N ASN A 153 -4.59 11.81 -5.30
CA ASN A 153 -3.95 11.13 -4.19
C ASN A 153 -4.95 10.59 -3.16
N LEU A 154 -6.05 11.30 -2.94
CA LEU A 154 -7.13 10.83 -2.06
C LEU A 154 -7.72 9.52 -2.60
N ILE A 155 -8.00 9.45 -3.91
CA ILE A 155 -8.50 8.24 -4.54
C ILE A 155 -7.51 7.07 -4.38
N LEU A 156 -6.21 7.31 -4.56
CA LEU A 156 -5.19 6.28 -4.37
C LEU A 156 -5.16 5.75 -2.93
N ILE A 157 -5.23 6.64 -1.93
CA ILE A 157 -5.23 6.22 -0.53
C ILE A 157 -6.50 5.40 -0.21
N ILE A 158 -7.67 5.76 -0.75
CA ILE A 158 -8.88 4.94 -0.59
C ILE A 158 -8.70 3.56 -1.21
N ILE A 159 -8.10 3.48 -2.41
CA ILE A 159 -7.81 2.19 -3.05
C ILE A 159 -6.82 1.38 -2.21
N ASP A 160 -5.78 2.00 -1.66
CA ASP A 160 -4.82 1.35 -0.77
C ASP A 160 -5.50 0.82 0.50
N TYR A 161 -6.44 1.57 1.09
CA TYR A 161 -7.23 1.12 2.25
C TYR A 161 -8.08 -0.12 1.93
N ILE A 162 -8.77 -0.12 0.79
CA ILE A 162 -9.56 -1.28 0.33
C ILE A 162 -8.62 -2.48 0.07
N THR A 163 -7.48 -2.23 -0.57
CA THR A 163 -6.47 -3.26 -0.87
C THR A 163 -5.93 -3.89 0.41
N LEU A 164 -5.61 -3.07 1.42
CA LEU A 164 -5.12 -3.55 2.72
C LEU A 164 -6.12 -4.53 3.36
N ASN A 165 -7.41 -4.18 3.33
CA ASN A 165 -8.47 -5.06 3.86
C ASN A 165 -8.60 -6.37 3.08
N TYR A 166 -8.44 -6.33 1.76
CA TYR A 166 -8.51 -7.53 0.93
C TYR A 166 -7.30 -8.44 1.19
N ASP A 167 -6.11 -7.87 1.37
CA ASP A 167 -4.90 -8.63 1.73
C ASP A 167 -5.03 -9.30 3.11
N PHE A 168 -5.61 -8.60 4.09
CA PHE A 168 -5.91 -9.20 5.40
C PHE A 168 -6.97 -10.32 5.28
N ALA A 169 -8.02 -10.15 4.48
CA ALA A 169 -8.98 -11.20 4.21
C ALA A 169 -8.32 -12.47 3.62
N ILE A 170 -7.38 -12.30 2.68
CA ILE A 170 -6.59 -13.41 2.13
C ILE A 170 -5.77 -14.09 3.24
N LEU A 171 -5.10 -13.32 4.10
CA LEU A 171 -4.32 -13.87 5.21
C LEU A 171 -5.19 -14.64 6.20
N TYR A 172 -6.40 -14.16 6.50
CA TYR A 172 -7.31 -14.86 7.40
C TYR A 172 -7.75 -16.20 6.83
N LEU A 173 -8.12 -16.24 5.56
CA LEU A 173 -8.54 -17.45 4.88
C LEU A 173 -7.39 -18.45 4.74
N ALA A 174 -6.22 -17.96 4.33
CA ALA A 174 -5.03 -18.80 4.22
C ALA A 174 -4.74 -19.47 5.58
N ASN A 175 -4.61 -18.69 6.65
CA ASN A 175 -4.23 -19.25 7.95
C ASN A 175 -5.39 -19.93 8.71
N LYS A 176 -6.59 -20.08 8.10
CA LYS A 176 -7.80 -20.59 8.79
C LYS A 176 -8.02 -19.88 10.12
N ALA A 177 -7.81 -18.56 10.11
CA ALA A 177 -7.63 -17.75 11.31
C ALA A 177 -8.94 -17.15 11.85
N ILE A 178 -10.07 -17.43 11.21
CA ILE A 178 -11.40 -16.91 11.57
C ILE A 178 -12.41 -18.05 11.69
N GLN A 179 -13.33 -17.90 12.64
CA GLN A 179 -14.38 -18.87 12.95
C GLN A 179 -15.70 -18.17 13.25
N GLN A 180 -16.80 -18.85 13.00
CA GLN A 180 -18.16 -18.41 13.29
C GLN A 180 -18.87 -19.44 14.17
N SER A 181 -19.73 -18.97 15.07
CA SER A 181 -20.62 -19.86 15.83
C SER A 181 -21.88 -20.14 15.00
N VAL A 182 -22.04 -21.38 14.55
CA VAL A 182 -23.24 -21.87 13.86
C VAL A 182 -23.84 -22.98 14.73
N ASP A 183 -25.07 -22.79 15.20
CA ASP A 183 -25.79 -23.74 16.07
C ASP A 183 -24.99 -24.21 17.30
N GLY A 184 -24.24 -23.29 17.92
CA GLY A 184 -23.43 -23.55 19.10
C GLY A 184 -22.11 -24.28 18.84
N LYS A 185 -21.77 -24.55 17.57
CA LYS A 185 -20.47 -25.09 17.16
C LYS A 185 -19.63 -24.01 16.49
N LEU A 186 -18.32 -24.04 16.78
CA LEU A 186 -17.36 -23.15 16.13
C LEU A 186 -16.90 -23.78 14.82
N GLU A 187 -17.28 -23.16 13.70
CA GLU A 187 -16.88 -23.58 12.37
C GLU A 187 -15.87 -22.61 11.76
N ILE A 188 -14.85 -23.15 11.08
CA ILE A 188 -13.84 -22.36 10.40
C ILE A 188 -14.44 -21.81 9.11
N ILE A 189 -14.32 -20.49 8.92
CA ILE A 189 -14.80 -19.83 7.72
C ILE A 189 -13.82 -20.08 6.57
N THR A 190 -14.37 -20.49 5.44
CA THR A 190 -13.62 -20.71 4.18
C THR A 190 -14.09 -19.82 3.04
N LYS A 191 -15.19 -19.06 3.24
CA LYS A 191 -15.80 -18.21 2.23
C LYS A 191 -15.10 -16.85 2.19
N ALA A 192 -14.76 -16.40 0.98
CA ALA A 192 -14.08 -15.12 0.78
C ALA A 192 -14.89 -13.92 1.28
N TYR A 193 -16.21 -13.92 1.07
CA TYR A 193 -17.09 -12.82 1.46
C TYR A 193 -17.04 -12.56 2.97
N ASP A 194 -17.14 -13.61 3.78
CA ASP A 194 -17.14 -13.53 5.24
C ASP A 194 -15.80 -13.03 5.79
N ALA A 195 -14.68 -13.41 5.16
CA ALA A 195 -13.35 -12.91 5.52
C ALA A 195 -13.14 -11.43 5.15
N ILE A 196 -13.65 -11.00 3.99
CA ILE A 196 -13.65 -9.58 3.61
C ILE A 196 -14.47 -8.80 4.64
N TYR A 197 -15.69 -9.24 4.93
CA TYR A 197 -16.56 -8.63 5.93
C TYR A 197 -15.86 -8.50 7.29
N PHE A 198 -15.25 -9.59 7.80
CA PHE A 198 -14.50 -9.56 9.05
C PHE A 198 -13.36 -8.53 8.99
N SER A 199 -12.55 -8.53 7.93
CA SER A 199 -11.46 -7.56 7.78
C SER A 199 -11.96 -6.12 7.83
N PHE A 200 -13.02 -5.77 7.11
CA PHE A 200 -13.53 -4.40 7.11
C PHE A 200 -14.04 -3.96 8.50
N ILE A 201 -14.83 -4.80 9.15
CA ILE A 201 -15.38 -4.51 10.49
C ILE A 201 -14.28 -4.39 11.53
N SER A 202 -13.26 -5.25 11.47
CA SER A 202 -12.08 -5.14 12.33
C SER A 202 -11.28 -3.88 12.05
N SER A 203 -11.13 -3.49 10.78
CA SER A 203 -10.40 -2.26 10.41
C SER A 203 -11.07 -0.98 10.87
N LEU A 204 -12.41 -0.98 10.87
CA LEU A 204 -13.23 0.13 11.36
C LEU A 204 -13.46 0.05 12.86
N THR A 205 -12.89 -0.94 13.54
CA THR A 205 -13.04 -1.17 14.99
C THR A 205 -14.49 -1.34 15.44
N ILE A 206 -15.36 -1.83 14.56
CA ILE A 206 -16.79 -2.07 14.85
C ILE A 206 -16.96 -3.37 15.65
N GLY A 207 -16.37 -4.47 15.17
CA GLY A 207 -16.32 -5.76 15.85
C GLY A 207 -17.66 -6.33 16.32
N TYR A 208 -18.59 -6.63 15.41
CA TYR A 208 -19.93 -7.16 15.77
C TYR A 208 -19.91 -8.47 16.58
N GLY A 209 -18.82 -9.24 16.50
CA GLY A 209 -18.62 -10.45 17.31
C GLY A 209 -19.31 -11.71 16.77
N ASP A 210 -19.94 -11.61 15.59
CA ASP A 210 -20.49 -12.72 14.82
C ASP A 210 -19.40 -13.63 14.24
N ILE A 211 -18.30 -13.03 13.79
CA ILE A 211 -17.08 -13.71 13.37
C ILE A 211 -15.97 -13.34 14.35
N VAL A 212 -15.26 -14.35 14.85
CA VAL A 212 -14.18 -14.19 15.82
C VAL A 212 -12.90 -14.85 15.33
N PRO A 213 -11.72 -14.34 15.70
CA PRO A 213 -10.47 -15.00 15.36
C PRO A 213 -10.33 -16.33 16.13
N THR A 214 -9.73 -17.33 15.49
CA THR A 214 -9.26 -18.55 16.16
C THR A 214 -8.10 -18.23 17.09
N HIS A 215 -7.65 -19.19 17.92
CA HIS A 215 -6.54 -18.98 18.85
C HIS A 215 -5.28 -18.42 18.14
N GLU A 216 -4.88 -19.05 17.04
CA GLU A 216 -3.75 -18.61 16.19
C GLU A 216 -4.07 -17.31 15.42
N GLY A 217 -5.34 -17.09 15.07
CA GLY A 217 -5.79 -15.91 14.35
C GLY A 217 -5.78 -14.61 15.15
N ARG A 218 -5.71 -14.67 16.48
CA ARG A 218 -5.65 -13.49 17.35
C ARG A 218 -4.43 -12.61 17.07
N GLY A 219 -3.29 -13.22 16.74
CA GLY A 219 -2.09 -12.48 16.36
C GLY A 219 -2.29 -11.68 15.07
N LEU A 220 -2.95 -12.28 14.08
CA LEU A 220 -3.27 -11.61 12.81
C LEU A 220 -4.26 -10.45 13.02
N ALA A 221 -5.29 -10.64 13.84
CA ALA A 221 -6.24 -9.57 14.20
C ALA A 221 -5.55 -8.40 14.90
N THR A 222 -4.65 -8.69 15.84
CA THR A 222 -3.86 -7.66 16.53
C THR A 222 -2.96 -6.90 15.55
N PHE A 223 -2.29 -7.62 14.64
CA PHE A 223 -1.46 -7.03 13.60
C PHE A 223 -2.27 -6.16 12.63
N GLN A 224 -3.49 -6.58 12.28
CA GLN A 224 -4.40 -5.78 11.47
C GLN A 224 -4.77 -4.48 12.18
N SER A 225 -5.19 -4.53 13.44
CA SER A 225 -5.55 -3.32 14.20
C SER A 225 -4.39 -2.33 14.28
N PHE A 226 -3.17 -2.81 14.52
CA PHE A 226 -1.98 -1.96 14.55
C PHE A 226 -1.68 -1.33 13.18
N SER A 227 -1.78 -2.13 12.11
CA SER A 227 -1.57 -1.66 10.74
C SER A 227 -2.58 -0.57 10.35
N MET A 228 -3.86 -0.74 10.72
CA MET A 228 -4.92 0.23 10.45
C MET A 228 -4.75 1.52 11.26
N LEU A 229 -4.27 1.42 12.51
CA LEU A 229 -3.92 2.59 13.31
C LEU A 229 -2.83 3.42 12.61
N ILE A 230 -1.74 2.77 12.20
CA ILE A 230 -0.65 3.45 11.48
C ILE A 230 -1.19 4.10 10.20
N PHE A 231 -1.95 3.34 9.40
CA PHE A 231 -2.52 3.86 8.16
C PHE A 231 -3.44 5.07 8.40
N GLY A 232 -4.29 5.03 9.43
CA GLY A 232 -5.18 6.12 9.80
C GLY A 232 -4.44 7.38 10.24
N VAL A 233 -3.39 7.24 11.06
CA VAL A 233 -2.54 8.37 11.49
C VAL A 233 -1.84 9.01 10.29
N LEU A 234 -1.30 8.20 9.38
CA LEU A 234 -0.66 8.67 8.16
C LEU A 234 -1.63 9.42 7.26
N PHE A 235 -2.83 8.86 7.05
CA PHE A 235 -3.88 9.50 6.27
C PHE A 235 -4.29 10.87 6.84
N LEU A 236 -4.47 10.96 8.17
CA LEU A 236 -4.83 12.22 8.83
C LEU A 236 -3.72 13.26 8.71
N ASN A 237 -2.46 12.88 8.99
CA ASN A 237 -1.32 13.80 8.90
C ASN A 237 -1.18 14.36 7.47
N PHE A 238 -1.23 13.48 6.47
CA PHE A 238 -1.23 13.87 5.07
C PHE A 238 -2.31 14.91 4.72
N TYR A 239 -3.53 14.73 5.23
CA TYR A 239 -4.62 15.66 4.98
C TYR A 239 -4.42 17.00 5.72
N LEU A 240 -4.01 16.95 6.99
CA LEU A 240 -3.74 18.13 7.82
C LEU A 240 -2.61 18.99 7.26
N SER A 241 -1.50 18.37 6.84
CA SER A 241 -0.37 19.03 6.17
C SER A 241 -0.86 19.87 4.98
N ARG A 242 -1.87 19.39 4.24
CA ARG A 242 -2.40 20.08 3.07
C ARG A 242 -3.46 21.13 3.38
N ALA A 243 -4.23 20.92 4.44
CA ALA A 243 -5.19 21.92 4.91
C ALA A 243 -4.46 23.18 5.40
N ASN A 244 -3.32 23.02 6.07
CA ASN A 244 -2.49 24.11 6.60
C ASN A 244 -1.66 24.84 5.53
N ASN A 245 -1.43 24.21 4.37
CA ASN A 245 -0.67 24.77 3.25
C ASN A 245 -1.53 25.54 2.23
N LYS A 246 -2.75 25.94 2.61
CA LYS A 246 -3.63 26.86 1.88
C LYS A 246 -3.72 28.19 2.61
#